data_AF-A0AAU9EAL1-F1
#
_entry.id   AF-A0AAU9EAL1-F1
#
_cell.length_a   1.000
_cell.length_b   1.000
_cell.length_c   1.000
_cell.angle_alpha   90.00
_cell.angle_beta   90.00
_cell.angle_gamma   90.00
#
_symmetry.space_group_name_H-M   'P 1'
#
loop_
_entity.id
_entity.type
_entity.pdbx_description
1 polymer ?
#
loop_
_entity_poly.entity_id
_entity_poly.type
_entity_poly.pdbx_seq_one_letter_code
_entity_poly.pdbx_strand_id
1 'polypeptide(L)'
;MVENTESTLEVITRVTKNAVIGAFKGTGELAQAIVESTTDIVKATIVGAGDLTVAIEKRVGEIVTGTIAAANEIGGDLYVAIKNTVFGIVKAGSEVGADVGKTAVAATEVAIKAGAKAGTDVGTATKEAVTGALEAGDAIGADASQAVRSALITSIKGAEDVIGPPPRK
;
A
#
# COMPACT_ATOMS: atom_id res chain seq x y z
N MET A 1 18.50 32.07 -10.37
CA MET A 1 17.44 31.74 -9.39
C MET A 1 16.83 30.43 -9.89
N VAL A 2 17.21 29.30 -9.29
CA VAL A 2 16.70 27.99 -9.72
C VAL A 2 15.34 27.85 -9.05
N GLU A 3 14.25 27.90 -9.82
CA GLU A 3 12.95 27.45 -9.32
C GLU A 3 13.12 25.99 -8.94
N ASN A 4 12.98 25.71 -7.65
CA ASN A 4 12.90 24.35 -7.14
C ASN A 4 11.50 23.82 -7.50
N THR A 5 11.29 23.47 -8.77
CA THR A 5 10.02 22.93 -9.25
C THR A 5 9.95 21.46 -8.87
N GLU A 6 9.50 21.20 -7.65
CA GLU A 6 9.21 19.85 -7.18
C GLU A 6 8.19 19.18 -8.12
N SER A 7 8.46 17.94 -8.50
CA SER A 7 7.55 17.17 -9.34
C SER A 7 6.28 16.81 -8.56
N THR A 8 5.16 16.60 -9.26
CA THR A 8 3.91 16.16 -8.61
C THR A 8 4.06 14.84 -7.84
N LEU A 9 5.02 13.99 -8.21
CA LEU A 9 5.29 12.72 -7.52
C LEU A 9 5.99 12.96 -6.17
N GLU A 10 7.01 13.81 -6.16
CA GLU A 10 7.70 14.21 -4.92
C GLU A 10 6.74 14.86 -3.92
N VAL A 11 5.81 15.70 -4.41
CA VAL A 11 4.74 16.29 -3.58
C VAL A 11 3.90 15.20 -2.90
N ILE A 12 3.50 14.15 -3.62
CA ILE A 12 2.68 13.07 -3.06
C ILE A 12 3.46 12.29 -2.01
N THR A 13 4.74 11.98 -2.27
CA THR A 13 5.59 11.33 -1.28
C THR A 13 5.68 12.15 0.01
N ARG A 14 5.94 13.46 -0.09
CA ARG A 14 6.01 14.34 1.08
C ARG A 14 4.67 14.47 1.81
N VAL A 15 3.58 14.69 1.08
CA VAL A 15 2.24 14.82 1.68
C VAL A 15 1.86 13.54 2.41
N THR A 16 2.12 12.38 1.81
CA THR A 16 1.85 11.09 2.45
C THR A 16 2.63 10.91 3.73
N LYS A 17 3.92 11.20 3.69
CA LYS A 17 4.77 11.14 4.87
C LYS A 17 4.23 12.02 6.01
N ASN A 18 3.92 13.28 5.69
CA ASN A 18 3.45 14.24 6.69
C ASN A 18 2.07 13.89 7.26
N ALA A 19 1.16 13.37 6.43
CA ALA A 19 -0.15 12.92 6.86
C ALA A 19 -0.05 11.77 7.87
N VAL A 20 0.76 10.75 7.57
CA VAL A 20 0.98 9.60 8.46
C VAL A 20 1.60 10.04 9.79
N ILE A 21 2.65 10.88 9.75
CA ILE A 21 3.29 11.40 10.98
C ILE A 21 2.29 12.22 11.81
N GLY A 22 1.51 13.08 11.15
CA GLY A 22 0.50 13.91 11.80
C GLY A 22 -0.60 13.08 12.46
N ALA A 23 -1.16 12.11 11.73
CA ALA A 23 -2.17 11.19 12.22
C ALA A 23 -1.65 10.37 13.41
N PHE A 24 -0.44 9.81 13.30
CA PHE A 24 0.18 9.06 14.40
C PHE A 24 0.36 9.91 15.66
N LYS A 25 0.83 11.16 15.53
CA LYS A 25 0.94 12.09 16.66
C LYS A 25 -0.41 12.44 17.29
N GLY A 26 -1.49 12.37 16.53
CA GLY A 26 -2.86 12.63 17.00
C GLY A 26 -3.49 11.44 17.72
N THR A 27 -3.32 10.22 17.21
CA THR A 27 -4.01 9.02 17.70
C THR A 27 -3.14 8.11 18.57
N GLY A 28 -1.82 8.18 18.43
CA GLY A 28 -0.87 7.23 19.02
C GLY A 28 -0.88 5.84 18.38
N GLU A 29 -1.80 5.57 17.46
CA GLU A 29 -2.02 4.26 16.83
C GLU A 29 -1.50 4.26 15.40
N LEU A 30 -0.31 3.70 15.18
CA LEU A 30 0.39 3.77 13.89
C LEU A 30 -0.34 3.02 12.78
N ALA A 31 -0.85 1.82 13.08
CA ALA A 31 -1.52 0.98 12.09
C ALA A 31 -2.75 1.69 11.51
N GLN A 32 -3.63 2.17 12.39
CA GLN A 32 -4.83 2.91 11.99
C GLN A 32 -4.48 4.21 11.25
N ALA A 33 -3.52 4.98 11.77
CA ALA A 33 -3.07 6.23 11.14
C ALA A 33 -2.57 6.01 9.70
N ILE A 34 -1.86 4.90 9.46
CA ILE A 34 -1.39 4.52 8.12
C ILE A 34 -2.57 4.17 7.22
N VAL A 35 -3.49 3.32 7.66
CA VAL A 35 -4.65 2.90 6.84
C VAL A 35 -5.47 4.12 6.43
N GLU A 36 -5.84 4.98 7.38
CA GLU A 36 -6.66 6.16 7.12
C GLU A 36 -5.97 7.16 6.19
N SER A 37 -4.73 7.55 6.50
CA SER A 37 -3.97 8.51 5.69
C SER A 37 -3.77 8.00 4.27
N THR A 38 -3.40 6.73 4.13
CA THR A 38 -3.17 6.10 2.83
C THR A 38 -4.45 6.05 2.01
N THR A 39 -5.58 5.66 2.61
CA THR A 39 -6.87 5.61 1.93
C THR A 39 -7.31 6.99 1.44
N ASP A 40 -7.18 8.02 2.28
CA ASP A 40 -7.55 9.38 1.93
C ASP A 40 -6.69 9.94 0.78
N ILE A 41 -5.37 9.68 0.81
CA ILE A 41 -4.47 10.15 -0.23
C ILE A 41 -4.68 9.41 -1.55
N VAL A 42 -4.93 8.09 -1.51
CA VAL A 42 -5.31 7.35 -2.71
C VAL A 42 -6.54 7.98 -3.32
N LYS A 43 -7.61 8.19 -2.55
CA LYS A 43 -8.82 8.85 -3.06
C LYS A 43 -8.53 10.23 -3.63
N ALA A 44 -7.77 11.06 -2.92
CA ALA A 44 -7.48 12.42 -3.34
C ALA A 44 -6.60 12.52 -4.60
N THR A 45 -5.70 11.55 -4.82
CA THR A 45 -4.69 11.63 -5.90
C THR A 45 -5.04 10.76 -7.10
N ILE A 46 -5.94 9.80 -6.95
CA ILE A 46 -6.32 8.85 -7.99
C ILE A 46 -7.72 9.15 -8.55
N VAL A 47 -8.67 9.67 -7.75
CA VAL A 47 -10.00 10.04 -8.24
C VAL A 47 -9.88 11.19 -9.24
N GLY A 48 -10.64 11.09 -10.35
CA GLY A 48 -10.64 12.09 -11.42
C GLY A 48 -9.51 11.92 -12.43
N ALA A 49 -8.62 10.94 -12.25
CA ALA A 49 -7.71 10.53 -13.31
C ALA A 49 -8.49 9.93 -14.49
N GLY A 50 -8.18 10.37 -15.72
CA GLY A 50 -8.79 9.82 -16.93
C GLY A 50 -8.44 8.34 -17.17
N ASP A 51 -7.29 7.89 -16.66
CA ASP A 51 -6.88 6.49 -16.65
C ASP A 51 -6.47 6.09 -15.23
N LEU A 52 -7.36 5.34 -14.58
CA LEU A 52 -7.18 4.84 -13.21
C LEU A 52 -6.01 3.86 -13.10
N THR A 53 -5.74 3.08 -14.15
CA THR A 53 -4.64 2.11 -14.16
C THR A 53 -3.30 2.84 -14.11
N VAL A 54 -3.13 3.82 -15.00
CA VAL A 54 -1.91 4.65 -15.04
C VAL A 54 -1.73 5.45 -13.75
N ALA A 55 -2.83 5.94 -13.17
CA ALA A 55 -2.78 6.63 -11.89
C ALA A 55 -2.30 5.71 -10.76
N ILE A 56 -2.82 4.48 -10.67
CA ILE A 56 -2.38 3.50 -9.67
C ILE A 56 -0.91 3.18 -9.84
N GLU A 57 -0.46 2.84 -11.05
CA GLU A 57 0.95 2.51 -11.32
C GLU A 57 1.91 3.62 -10.88
N LYS A 58 1.53 4.89 -11.09
CA LYS A 58 2.38 6.04 -10.77
C LYS A 58 2.26 6.49 -9.31
N ARG A 59 1.06 6.51 -8.72
CA ARG A 59 0.82 7.15 -7.42
C ARG A 59 1.04 6.20 -6.24
N VAL A 60 0.80 4.90 -6.42
CA VAL A 60 1.06 3.89 -5.38
C VAL A 60 2.53 3.89 -4.95
N GLY A 61 3.45 4.06 -5.90
CA GLY A 61 4.89 4.23 -5.66
C GLY A 61 5.21 5.27 -4.59
N GLU A 62 4.67 6.47 -4.79
CA GLU A 62 4.92 7.64 -3.95
C GLU A 62 4.22 7.52 -2.59
N ILE A 63 2.99 7.01 -2.57
CA ILE A 63 2.22 6.80 -1.34
C ILE A 63 2.93 5.79 -0.43
N VAL A 64 3.37 4.67 -0.99
CA VAL A 64 4.11 3.64 -0.24
C VAL A 64 5.43 4.18 0.27
N THR A 65 6.19 4.87 -0.58
CA THR A 65 7.49 5.45 -0.21
C THR A 65 7.34 6.48 0.90
N GLY A 66 6.35 7.38 0.80
CA GLY A 66 6.04 8.37 1.83
C GLY A 66 5.65 7.73 3.16
N THR A 67 4.87 6.65 3.14
CA THR A 67 4.43 5.95 4.35
C THR A 67 5.58 5.22 5.04
N ILE A 68 6.41 4.51 4.29
CA ILE A 68 7.59 3.81 4.84
C ILE A 68 8.61 4.84 5.38
N ALA A 69 8.80 5.96 4.69
CA ALA A 69 9.63 7.05 5.18
C ALA A 69 9.09 7.66 6.49
N ALA A 70 7.76 7.79 6.62
CA ALA A 70 7.12 8.25 7.86
C ALA A 70 7.39 7.27 9.01
N ALA A 71 7.13 5.98 8.80
CA ALA A 71 7.37 4.95 9.80
C ALA A 71 8.84 4.93 10.25
N ASN A 72 9.78 5.00 9.31
CA ASN A 72 11.21 5.04 9.64
C ASN A 72 11.59 6.29 10.47
N GLU A 73 11.05 7.46 10.13
CA GLU A 73 11.36 8.72 10.83
C GLU A 73 10.86 8.73 12.28
N ILE A 74 9.68 8.15 12.53
CA ILE A 74 9.10 8.10 13.87
C ILE A 74 9.56 6.87 14.67
N GLY A 75 10.46 6.05 14.12
CA GLY A 75 10.91 4.79 14.74
C GLY A 75 9.81 3.72 14.83
N GLY A 76 8.81 3.80 13.96
CA GLY A 76 7.73 2.84 13.85
C GLY A 76 8.15 1.54 13.18
N ASP A 77 7.36 0.49 13.41
CA ASP A 77 7.62 -0.82 12.81
C ASP A 77 7.36 -0.78 11.29
N LEU A 78 8.41 -1.00 10.50
CA LEU A 78 8.35 -1.00 9.04
C LEU A 78 7.48 -2.12 8.48
N TYR A 79 7.37 -3.27 9.17
CA TYR A 79 6.52 -4.38 8.77
C TYR A 79 5.03 -4.03 8.97
N VAL A 80 4.72 -3.39 10.10
CA VAL A 80 3.38 -2.80 10.34
C VAL A 80 3.06 -1.76 9.25
N ALA A 81 4.04 -0.93 8.90
CA ALA A 81 3.84 0.06 7.85
C ALA A 81 3.57 -0.58 6.49
N ILE A 82 4.36 -1.58 6.08
CA ILE A 82 4.17 -2.33 4.84
C ILE A 82 2.76 -2.94 4.78
N LYS A 83 2.37 -3.70 5.80
CA LYS A 83 1.06 -4.38 5.85
C LYS A 83 -0.09 -3.39 5.72
N ASN A 84 -0.10 -2.37 6.57
CA ASN A 84 -1.21 -1.43 6.65
C ASN A 84 -1.27 -0.47 5.46
N THR A 85 -0.13 -0.15 4.85
CA THR A 85 -0.10 0.62 3.60
C THR A 85 -0.75 -0.17 2.47
N VAL A 86 -0.34 -1.43 2.29
CA VAL A 86 -0.94 -2.28 1.24
C VAL A 86 -2.43 -2.45 1.48
N PHE A 87 -2.85 -2.70 2.72
CA PHE A 87 -4.26 -2.75 3.10
C PHE A 87 -5.01 -1.48 2.68
N GLY A 88 -4.50 -0.31 3.10
CA GLY A 88 -5.12 0.99 2.83
C GLY A 88 -5.24 1.30 1.34
N ILE A 89 -4.23 0.93 0.54
CA ILE A 89 -4.24 1.12 -0.92
C ILE A 89 -5.26 0.22 -1.60
N VAL A 90 -5.30 -1.08 -1.25
CA VAL A 90 -6.25 -2.03 -1.85
C VAL A 90 -7.68 -1.66 -1.53
N LYS A 91 -7.95 -1.31 -0.26
CA LYS A 91 -9.26 -0.81 0.17
C LYS A 91 -9.68 0.43 -0.62
N ALA A 92 -8.81 1.44 -0.69
CA ALA A 92 -9.11 2.68 -1.37
C ALA A 92 -9.27 2.49 -2.88
N GLY A 93 -8.45 1.63 -3.50
CA GLY A 93 -8.59 1.22 -4.89
C GLY A 93 -9.97 0.65 -5.18
N SER A 94 -10.46 -0.25 -4.33
CA SER A 94 -11.83 -0.78 -4.44
C SER A 94 -12.89 0.32 -4.35
N GLU A 95 -12.74 1.25 -3.41
CA GLU A 95 -13.71 2.33 -3.18
C GLU A 95 -13.78 3.33 -4.34
N VAL A 96 -12.71 3.46 -5.14
CA VAL A 96 -12.66 4.30 -6.34
C VAL A 96 -12.94 3.54 -7.65
N GLY A 97 -13.32 2.27 -7.55
CA GLY A 97 -13.68 1.42 -8.71
C GLY A 97 -12.49 0.85 -9.49
N ALA A 98 -11.30 0.79 -8.88
CA ALA A 98 -10.15 0.15 -9.48
C ALA A 98 -10.25 -1.38 -9.46
N ASP A 99 -9.51 -2.03 -10.35
CA ASP A 99 -9.30 -3.48 -10.29
C ASP A 99 -8.53 -3.84 -9.02
N VAL A 100 -9.20 -4.51 -8.09
CA VAL A 100 -8.68 -4.86 -6.76
C VAL A 100 -7.47 -5.81 -6.85
N GLY A 101 -7.48 -6.75 -7.79
CA GLY A 101 -6.39 -7.72 -7.95
C GLY A 101 -5.12 -7.03 -8.48
N LYS A 102 -5.26 -6.19 -9.51
CA LYS A 102 -4.14 -5.37 -10.03
C LYS A 102 -3.62 -4.38 -8.99
N THR A 103 -4.53 -3.75 -8.25
CA THR A 103 -4.17 -2.82 -7.17
C THR A 103 -3.37 -3.55 -6.08
N ALA A 104 -3.80 -4.74 -5.68
CA ALA A 104 -3.09 -5.57 -4.70
C ALA A 104 -1.69 -5.94 -5.17
N VAL A 105 -1.53 -6.37 -6.43
CA VAL A 105 -0.21 -6.68 -7.01
C VAL A 105 0.69 -5.45 -7.01
N ALA A 106 0.20 -4.32 -7.52
CA ALA A 106 0.97 -3.08 -7.58
C ALA A 106 1.41 -2.60 -6.19
N ALA A 107 0.49 -2.56 -5.23
CA ALA A 107 0.78 -2.16 -3.85
C ALA A 107 1.79 -3.10 -3.19
N THR A 108 1.60 -4.42 -3.35
CA THR A 108 2.48 -5.44 -2.75
C THR A 108 3.90 -5.35 -3.31
N GLU A 109 4.07 -5.28 -4.62
CA GLU A 109 5.40 -5.17 -5.24
C GLU A 109 6.13 -3.92 -4.79
N VAL A 110 5.44 -2.78 -4.79
CA VAL A 110 6.03 -1.50 -4.39
C VAL A 110 6.42 -1.53 -2.92
N ALA A 111 5.57 -2.07 -2.05
CA ALA A 111 5.84 -2.16 -0.61
C ALA A 111 7.04 -3.06 -0.29
N ILE A 112 7.17 -4.20 -0.97
CA ILE A 112 8.36 -5.07 -0.83
C ILE A 112 9.62 -4.33 -1.24
N LYS A 113 9.60 -3.68 -2.42
CA LYS A 113 10.75 -2.93 -2.94
C LYS A 113 11.14 -1.75 -2.04
N ALA A 114 10.15 -1.01 -1.54
CA ALA A 114 10.37 0.14 -0.67
C ALA A 114 10.83 -0.29 0.73
N GLY A 115 10.27 -1.36 1.29
CA GLY A 115 10.71 -1.96 2.55
C GLY A 115 12.17 -2.43 2.46
N ALA A 116 12.53 -3.13 1.38
CA ALA A 116 13.90 -3.58 1.15
C ALA A 116 14.89 -2.40 1.09
N LYS A 117 14.51 -1.30 0.43
CA LYS A 117 15.31 -0.05 0.42
C LYS A 117 15.45 0.58 1.81
N ALA A 118 14.45 0.40 2.67
CA ALA A 118 14.47 0.84 4.06
C ALA A 118 15.15 -0.15 5.01
N GLY A 119 15.66 -1.28 4.51
CA GLY A 119 16.45 -2.26 5.29
C GLY A 119 15.65 -3.42 5.89
N THR A 120 14.40 -3.63 5.49
CA THR A 120 13.63 -4.81 5.93
C THR A 120 14.09 -6.09 5.24
N ASP A 121 13.91 -7.24 5.90
CA ASP A 121 14.04 -8.54 5.24
C ASP A 121 12.98 -8.71 4.14
N VAL A 122 13.39 -9.17 2.96
CA VAL A 122 12.51 -9.27 1.79
C VAL A 122 11.45 -10.35 1.98
N GLY A 123 11.79 -11.48 2.63
CA GLY A 123 10.83 -12.56 2.87
C GLY A 123 9.71 -12.12 3.83
N THR A 124 10.11 -11.48 4.93
CA THR A 124 9.19 -10.93 5.92
C THR A 124 8.37 -9.78 5.34
N ALA A 125 8.98 -8.86 4.57
CA ALA A 125 8.25 -7.81 3.85
C ALA A 125 7.23 -8.39 2.86
N THR A 126 7.58 -9.47 2.15
CA THR A 126 6.65 -10.17 1.25
C THR A 126 5.46 -10.73 2.01
N LYS A 127 5.72 -11.42 3.13
CA LYS A 127 4.67 -11.95 4.00
C LYS A 127 3.70 -10.86 4.46
N GLU A 128 4.22 -9.75 4.97
CA GLU A 128 3.41 -8.66 5.52
C GLU A 128 2.65 -7.90 4.42
N ALA A 129 3.29 -7.64 3.28
CA ALA A 129 2.63 -7.00 2.14
C ALA A 129 1.48 -7.86 1.59
N VAL A 130 1.72 -9.17 1.38
CA VAL A 130 0.69 -10.12 0.95
C VAL A 130 -0.43 -10.21 1.98
N THR A 131 -0.09 -10.30 3.27
CA THR A 131 -1.10 -10.34 4.35
C THR A 131 -1.98 -9.10 4.33
N GLY A 132 -1.39 -7.90 4.17
CA GLY A 132 -2.16 -6.64 4.10
C GLY A 132 -3.12 -6.60 2.91
N ALA A 133 -2.70 -7.11 1.75
CA ALA A 133 -3.58 -7.22 0.59
C ALA A 133 -4.72 -8.23 0.81
N LEU A 134 -4.44 -9.39 1.42
CA LEU A 134 -5.44 -10.41 1.73
C LEU A 134 -6.46 -9.90 2.74
N GLU A 135 -6.01 -9.28 3.83
CA GLU A 135 -6.88 -8.66 4.83
C GLU A 135 -7.80 -7.60 4.21
N ALA A 136 -7.28 -6.81 3.26
CA ALA A 136 -8.11 -5.84 2.54
C ALA A 136 -9.13 -6.53 1.63
N GLY A 137 -8.72 -7.55 0.86
CA GLY A 137 -9.63 -8.34 0.03
C GLY A 137 -10.76 -8.98 0.85
N ASP A 138 -10.42 -9.57 2.00
CA ASP A 138 -11.39 -10.18 2.93
C ASP A 138 -12.34 -9.12 3.51
N ALA A 139 -11.83 -7.93 3.86
CA ALA A 139 -12.64 -6.82 4.37
C ALA A 139 -13.60 -6.24 3.31
N ILE A 140 -13.24 -6.30 2.02
CA ILE A 140 -14.09 -5.83 0.91
C ILE A 140 -15.18 -6.86 0.60
N GLY A 141 -14.85 -8.16 0.57
CA GLY A 141 -15.81 -9.24 0.35
C GLY A 141 -15.24 -10.46 -0.36
N ALA A 142 -16.04 -11.52 -0.48
CA ALA A 142 -15.60 -12.82 -1.00
C ALA A 142 -15.00 -12.76 -2.42
N ASP A 143 -15.64 -12.02 -3.34
CA ASP A 143 -15.16 -11.89 -4.72
C ASP A 143 -13.82 -11.12 -4.78
N ALA A 144 -13.69 -10.06 -3.98
CA ALA A 144 -12.45 -9.29 -3.87
C ALA A 144 -11.32 -10.14 -3.27
N SER A 145 -11.60 -10.88 -2.19
CA SER A 145 -10.65 -11.83 -1.60
C SER A 145 -10.14 -12.84 -2.61
N GLN A 146 -11.04 -13.44 -3.41
CA GLN A 146 -10.64 -14.39 -4.44
C GLN A 146 -9.78 -13.72 -5.53
N ALA A 147 -10.17 -12.54 -6.00
CA ALA A 147 -9.41 -11.80 -6.99
C ALA A 147 -7.99 -11.44 -6.51
N VAL A 148 -7.86 -10.98 -5.26
CA VAL A 148 -6.56 -10.70 -4.63
C VAL A 148 -5.71 -11.96 -4.56
N ARG A 149 -6.25 -13.06 -4.02
CA ARG A 149 -5.51 -14.34 -3.89
C ARG A 149 -4.99 -14.82 -5.24
N SER A 150 -5.86 -14.86 -6.26
CA SER A 150 -5.48 -15.29 -7.61
C SER A 150 -4.41 -14.39 -8.22
N ALA A 151 -4.55 -13.06 -8.10
CA ALA A 151 -3.59 -12.12 -8.64
C ALA A 151 -2.22 -12.23 -7.96
N LEU A 152 -2.18 -12.30 -6.63
CA LEU A 152 -0.93 -12.38 -5.87
C LEU A 152 -0.17 -13.68 -6.13
N ILE A 153 -0.84 -14.84 -6.17
CA ILE A 153 -0.19 -16.13 -6.50
C ILE A 153 0.44 -16.07 -7.89
N THR A 154 -0.22 -15.42 -8.84
CA THR A 154 0.26 -15.34 -10.22
C THR A 154 1.45 -14.39 -10.38
N SER A 155 1.45 -13.29 -9.64
CA SER A 155 2.36 -12.16 -9.91
C SER A 155 3.46 -11.95 -8.86
N ILE A 156 3.26 -12.38 -7.62
CA ILE A 156 4.19 -12.10 -6.53
C ILE A 156 4.93 -13.39 -6.14
N LYS A 157 6.25 -13.39 -6.35
CA LYS A 157 7.12 -14.48 -5.92
C LYS A 157 7.03 -14.66 -4.40
N GLY A 158 6.74 -15.89 -3.96
CA GLY A 158 6.60 -16.24 -2.53
C GLY A 158 5.21 -15.96 -1.95
N ALA A 159 4.26 -15.41 -2.71
CA ALA A 159 2.89 -15.22 -2.21
C ALA A 159 2.15 -16.55 -2.00
N GLU A 160 2.45 -17.58 -2.79
CA GLU A 160 1.85 -18.92 -2.62
C GLU A 160 2.18 -19.51 -1.24
N ASP A 161 3.39 -19.30 -0.73
CA ASP A 161 3.83 -19.76 0.60
C ASP A 161 3.08 -19.05 1.74
N VAL A 162 2.61 -17.82 1.50
CA VAL A 162 1.86 -17.00 2.47
C VAL A 162 0.37 -17.32 2.43
N ILE A 163 -0.19 -17.45 1.23
CA ILE A 163 -1.63 -17.68 1.01
C ILE A 163 -2.02 -19.11 1.38
N GLY A 164 -1.13 -20.07 1.11
CA GLY A 164 -1.38 -21.49 1.28
C GLY A 164 -2.40 -22.04 0.26
N PRO A 165 -2.56 -23.38 0.22
CA PRO A 165 -3.54 -24.00 -0.66
C PRO A 165 -4.97 -23.64 -0.23
N PRO A 166 -5.93 -23.59 -1.17
CA PRO A 166 -7.33 -23.40 -0.82
C PRO A 166 -7.80 -24.48 0.17
N PRO A 167 -8.64 -24.13 1.17
CA PRO A 167 -9.12 -25.09 2.14
C PRO A 167 -9.81 -26.25 1.41
N ARG A 168 -9.43 -27.48 1.76
CA ARG A 168 -10.06 -28.69 1.23
C ARG A 168 -11.53 -28.68 1.69
N LYS A 169 -12.46 -28.67 0.74
CA LYS A 169 -13.90 -28.81 0.99
C LYS A 169 -14.23 -30.19 1.56
#